data_AF-A0A498HMU9-F1
#
_entry.id   AF-A0A498HMU9-F1
#
_cell.length_a   1.000
_cell.length_b   1.000
_cell.length_c   1.000
_cell.angle_alpha   90.00
_cell.angle_beta   90.00
_cell.angle_gamma   90.00
#
_symmetry.space_group_name_H-M   'P 1'
#
loop_
_entity.id
_entity.type
_entity.pdbx_description
1 polymer ?
#
loop_
_entity_poly.entity_id
_entity_poly.type
_entity_poly.pdbx_seq_one_letter_code
_entity_poly.pdbx_strand_id
1 'polypeptide(L)'
;MSWWWSGAAPATKKKSAAADTSEPQSVGLVIGVMGIVGNSLAEILPLHDTPGGPWKVYGVARRPRPNWSADHPVDYIQCDISDPEDVQTKLSGLTDVTHIFSVTWTSRATELENCEANGAMLRNVLSVVIPAAPNLRHISLQTGTKHYIGPFESIGKIAAHDPPFMEDLPRLDVPNFYYTLEDILFEEVEKNPGLTWSVHRPYNIFGFSPHSLMNIIGSFEFTRQFVKKKVGR
;
A
#
# COMPACT_ATOMS: atom_id res chain seq x y z
N MET A 1 -2.04 4.55 25.78
CA MET A 1 -2.11 3.09 25.58
C MET A 1 -3.54 2.72 25.23
N SER A 2 -3.74 1.86 24.22
CA SER A 2 -5.03 1.31 23.76
C SER A 2 -5.85 2.14 22.74
N TRP A 3 -5.36 2.26 21.49
CA TRP A 3 -6.13 2.74 20.33
C TRP A 3 -6.86 1.60 19.57
N TRP A 4 -6.43 0.35 19.76
CA TRP A 4 -6.93 -0.85 19.05
C TRP A 4 -8.37 -1.27 19.36
N TRP A 5 -9.05 -0.69 20.37
CA TRP A 5 -10.41 -1.07 20.76
C TRP A 5 -11.51 -0.21 20.12
N SER A 6 -11.16 0.85 19.38
CA SER A 6 -12.12 1.69 18.68
C SER A 6 -12.53 1.06 17.35
N GLY A 7 -13.13 -0.14 17.42
CA GLY A 7 -13.79 -0.76 16.28
C GLY A 7 -14.95 0.11 15.76
N ALA A 8 -15.15 0.06 14.44
CA ALA A 8 -16.19 0.78 13.70
C ALA A 8 -17.60 0.51 14.26
N ALA A 9 -18.06 1.37 15.16
CA ALA A 9 -19.47 1.50 15.51
C ALA A 9 -20.07 2.63 14.66
N PRO A 10 -21.21 2.42 13.98
CA PRO A 10 -21.89 3.50 13.29
C PRO A 10 -22.58 4.38 14.34
N ALA A 11 -21.83 5.33 14.89
CA ALA A 11 -22.41 6.34 15.75
C ALA A 11 -23.12 7.38 14.86
N THR A 12 -24.43 7.23 14.72
CA THR A 12 -25.34 8.28 14.26
C THR A 12 -25.32 9.45 15.25
N LYS A 13 -24.27 10.28 15.17
CA LYS A 13 -24.26 11.61 15.76
C LYS A 13 -24.23 12.62 14.63
N LYS A 14 -25.39 13.22 14.37
CA LYS A 14 -25.51 14.52 13.69
C LYS A 14 -24.56 15.48 14.42
N LYS A 15 -23.40 15.76 13.82
CA LYS A 15 -22.50 16.82 14.25
C LYS A 15 -22.37 17.81 13.11
N SER A 16 -22.70 19.05 13.43
CA SER A 16 -22.60 20.22 12.56
C SER A 16 -21.24 20.28 11.87
N ALA A 17 -21.24 20.35 10.54
CA ALA A 17 -20.06 20.63 9.75
C ALA A 17 -19.63 22.08 9.97
N ALA A 18 -18.85 22.33 11.02
CA ALA A 18 -17.83 23.36 10.96
C ALA A 18 -16.66 22.71 10.22
N ALA A 19 -16.36 23.18 9.01
CA ALA A 19 -15.13 22.79 8.32
C ALA A 19 -13.97 23.20 9.23
N ASP A 20 -13.28 22.22 9.79
CA ASP A 20 -12.11 22.47 10.62
C ASP A 20 -10.98 22.90 9.67
N THR A 21 -10.76 24.22 9.59
CA THR A 21 -9.78 24.86 8.71
C THR A 21 -8.36 24.76 9.29
N SER A 22 -8.01 23.62 9.89
CA SER A 22 -6.64 23.37 10.34
C SER A 22 -5.79 22.93 9.15
N GLU A 23 -4.63 23.58 8.96
CA GLU A 23 -3.67 23.14 7.94
C GLU A 23 -3.25 21.68 8.20
N PRO A 24 -3.10 20.85 7.15
CA PRO A 24 -2.73 19.46 7.32
C PRO A 24 -1.37 19.35 8.01
N GLN A 25 -1.32 18.64 9.13
CA GLN A 25 -0.07 18.39 9.84
C GLN A 25 0.83 17.40 9.07
N SER A 26 0.19 16.45 8.37
CA SER A 26 0.87 15.46 7.56
C SER A 26 0.16 15.28 6.22
N VAL A 27 0.95 15.03 5.18
CA VAL A 27 0.47 14.73 3.82
C VAL A 27 0.95 13.35 3.41
N GLY A 28 0.00 12.44 3.19
CA GLY A 28 0.24 11.04 2.81
C GLY A 28 0.05 10.80 1.32
N LEU A 29 1.03 10.16 0.67
CA LEU A 29 0.94 9.67 -0.70
C LEU A 29 0.75 8.15 -0.69
N VAL A 30 -0.46 7.69 -1.00
CA VAL A 30 -0.82 6.26 -1.01
C VAL A 30 -0.69 5.69 -2.41
N ILE A 31 0.36 4.93 -2.66
CA ILE A 31 0.59 4.25 -3.94
C ILE A 31 -0.14 2.90 -3.95
N GLY A 32 -1.16 2.79 -4.79
CA GLY A 32 -2.09 1.65 -4.79
C GLY A 32 -3.33 1.88 -3.94
N VAL A 33 -3.89 3.09 -3.96
CA VAL A 33 -5.03 3.49 -3.11
C VAL A 33 -6.28 2.62 -3.29
N MET A 34 -6.45 2.00 -4.46
CA MET A 34 -7.57 1.09 -4.72
C MET A 34 -7.30 -0.35 -4.29
N GLY A 35 -6.10 -0.65 -3.78
CA GLY A 35 -5.73 -1.96 -3.23
C GLY A 35 -6.42 -2.23 -1.89
N ILE A 36 -6.28 -3.46 -1.39
CA ILE A 36 -6.93 -3.88 -0.14
C ILE A 36 -6.47 -3.05 1.07
N VAL A 37 -5.17 -2.75 1.18
CA VAL A 37 -4.63 -1.89 2.25
C VAL A 37 -4.74 -0.41 1.89
N GLY A 38 -4.50 -0.06 0.63
CA GLY A 38 -4.64 1.33 0.17
C GLY A 38 -6.04 1.90 0.43
N ASN A 39 -7.07 1.08 0.29
CA ASN A 39 -8.44 1.50 0.58
C ASN A 39 -8.66 1.77 2.07
N SER A 40 -8.13 0.91 2.95
CA SER A 40 -8.16 1.15 4.39
C SER A 40 -7.37 2.40 4.79
N LEU A 41 -6.22 2.65 4.17
CA LEU A 41 -5.45 3.89 4.39
C LEU A 41 -6.23 5.13 3.96
N ALA A 42 -6.94 5.07 2.83
CA ALA A 42 -7.78 6.16 2.33
C ALA A 42 -8.95 6.50 3.27
N GLU A 43 -9.47 5.51 4.01
CA GLU A 43 -10.54 5.70 4.98
C GLU A 43 -10.01 6.17 6.34
N ILE A 44 -8.89 5.60 6.80
CA ILE A 44 -8.36 5.82 8.16
C ILE A 44 -7.57 7.13 8.25
N LEU A 45 -6.68 7.43 7.29
CA LEU A 45 -5.80 8.60 7.39
C LEU A 45 -6.57 9.91 7.65
N PRO A 46 -7.67 10.21 6.95
CA PRO A 46 -8.41 11.46 7.16
C PRO A 46 -9.23 11.53 8.46
N LEU A 47 -9.29 10.48 9.28
CA LEU A 47 -10.03 10.52 10.55
C LEU A 47 -9.35 11.47 11.54
N HIS A 48 -10.17 12.21 12.31
CA HIS A 48 -9.73 13.22 13.26
C HIS A 48 -8.80 12.72 14.38
N ASP A 49 -8.90 11.44 14.75
CA ASP A 49 -8.13 10.80 15.81
C ASP A 49 -6.94 10.00 15.30
N THR A 50 -6.68 10.01 13.98
CA THR A 50 -5.53 9.32 13.41
C THR A 50 -4.23 10.00 13.83
N PRO A 51 -3.27 9.26 14.41
CA PRO A 51 -1.98 9.82 14.82
C PRO A 51 -1.25 10.54 13.68
N GLY A 52 -0.66 11.68 13.97
CA GLY A 52 0.00 12.54 12.98
C GLY A 52 -0.97 13.38 12.13
N GLY A 53 -2.28 13.25 12.36
CA GLY A 53 -3.31 14.05 11.70
C GLY A 53 -3.42 15.48 12.25
N PRO A 54 -4.16 16.37 11.56
CA PRO A 54 -5.00 16.09 10.40
C PRO A 54 -4.18 15.73 9.14
N TRP A 55 -4.65 14.71 8.41
CA TRP A 55 -3.98 14.21 7.21
C TRP A 55 -4.64 14.74 5.94
N LYS A 56 -3.82 15.27 5.02
CA LYS A 56 -4.16 15.35 3.59
C LYS A 56 -3.69 14.07 2.90
N VAL A 57 -4.49 13.54 1.97
CA VAL A 57 -4.19 12.25 1.33
C VAL A 57 -4.26 12.36 -0.19
N TYR A 58 -3.14 12.06 -0.84
CA TYR A 58 -3.07 11.77 -2.26
C TYR A 58 -3.17 10.26 -2.50
N GLY A 59 -4.07 9.84 -3.37
CA GLY A 59 -4.29 8.43 -3.69
C GLY A 59 -3.95 8.12 -5.14
N VAL A 60 -2.98 7.23 -5.37
CA VAL A 60 -2.53 6.87 -6.73
C VAL A 60 -3.04 5.49 -7.12
N ALA A 61 -3.66 5.39 -8.29
CA ALA A 61 -3.93 4.13 -8.98
C ALA A 61 -4.15 4.35 -10.49
N ARG A 62 -4.08 3.28 -11.28
CA ARG A 62 -4.14 3.35 -12.76
C ARG A 62 -5.54 3.55 -13.33
N ARG A 63 -6.55 2.99 -12.67
CA ARG A 63 -7.93 2.96 -13.17
C ARG A 63 -8.63 4.28 -12.85
N PRO A 64 -9.71 4.65 -13.52
CA PRO A 64 -10.57 5.72 -13.04
C PRO A 64 -11.08 5.41 -11.63
N ARG A 65 -11.25 6.45 -10.80
CA ARG A 65 -11.78 6.31 -9.44
C ARG A 65 -13.18 5.68 -9.48
N PRO A 66 -13.40 4.54 -8.79
CA PRO A 66 -14.70 3.89 -8.81
C PRO A 66 -15.67 4.54 -7.82
N ASN A 67 -16.97 4.45 -8.13
CA ASN A 67 -18.05 5.05 -7.35
C ASN A 67 -18.03 4.64 -5.86
N TRP A 68 -17.67 3.39 -5.56
CA TRP A 68 -17.63 2.88 -4.18
C TRP A 68 -16.55 3.55 -3.30
N SER A 69 -15.59 4.25 -3.92
CA SER A 69 -14.53 5.00 -3.23
C SER A 69 -14.72 6.52 -3.32
N ALA A 70 -15.82 6.99 -3.90
CA ALA A 70 -16.04 8.41 -4.21
C ALA A 70 -16.15 9.27 -2.94
N ASP A 71 -16.67 8.69 -1.85
CA ASP A 71 -16.94 9.41 -0.60
C ASP A 71 -15.67 9.64 0.25
N HIS A 72 -14.54 8.99 -0.07
CA HIS A 72 -13.30 9.20 0.68
C HIS A 72 -12.73 10.61 0.39
N PRO A 73 -12.32 11.39 1.41
CA PRO A 73 -11.70 12.70 1.21
C PRO A 73 -10.24 12.56 0.78
N VAL A 74 -10.04 12.00 -0.42
CA VAL A 74 -8.75 11.70 -1.03
C VAL A 74 -8.64 12.42 -2.37
N ASP A 75 -7.51 13.10 -2.58
CA ASP A 75 -7.11 13.67 -3.85
C ASP A 75 -6.61 12.54 -4.76
N TYR A 76 -7.52 12.03 -5.61
CA TYR A 76 -7.26 10.88 -6.46
C TYR A 76 -6.45 11.26 -7.69
N ILE A 77 -5.34 10.55 -7.93
CA ILE A 77 -4.44 10.75 -9.05
C ILE A 77 -4.40 9.47 -9.88
N GLN A 78 -4.89 9.58 -11.11
CA GLN A 78 -4.78 8.49 -12.08
C GLN A 78 -3.37 8.50 -12.69
N CYS A 79 -2.56 7.50 -12.35
CA CYS A 79 -1.17 7.39 -12.82
C CYS A 79 -0.74 5.91 -12.92
N ASP A 80 -0.04 5.56 -14.01
CA ASP A 80 0.69 4.31 -14.16
C ASP A 80 2.14 4.45 -13.69
N ILE A 81 2.40 3.94 -12.49
CA ILE A 81 3.73 4.04 -11.90
C ILE A 81 4.81 3.18 -12.58
N SER A 82 4.43 2.31 -13.52
CA SER A 82 5.40 1.61 -14.37
C SER A 82 5.91 2.46 -15.53
N ASP A 83 5.22 3.57 -15.85
CA ASP A 83 5.62 4.53 -16.87
C ASP A 83 6.33 5.73 -16.22
N PRO A 84 7.64 5.90 -16.41
CA PRO A 84 8.39 6.99 -15.78
C PRO A 84 7.92 8.38 -16.23
N GLU A 85 7.42 8.55 -17.47
CA GLU A 85 6.94 9.84 -17.97
C GLU A 85 5.61 10.23 -17.31
N ASP A 86 4.71 9.27 -17.12
CA ASP A 86 3.44 9.49 -16.43
C ASP A 86 3.68 9.80 -14.94
N VAL A 87 4.61 9.09 -14.29
CA VAL A 87 5.01 9.40 -12.90
C VAL A 87 5.57 10.81 -12.79
N GLN A 88 6.50 11.18 -13.68
CA GLN A 88 7.07 12.53 -13.70
C GLN A 88 5.97 13.58 -13.86
N THR A 89 5.05 13.37 -14.80
CA THR A 89 3.97 14.32 -15.11
C THR A 89 2.98 14.46 -13.96
N LYS A 90 2.63 13.37 -13.29
CA LYS A 90 1.55 13.34 -12.30
C LYS A 90 2.00 13.58 -10.87
N LEU A 91 3.22 13.18 -10.51
CA LEU A 91 3.70 13.20 -9.12
C LEU A 91 4.71 14.31 -8.82
N SER A 92 5.38 14.89 -9.82
CA SER A 92 6.38 15.95 -9.58
C SER A 92 5.81 17.24 -8.97
N GLY A 93 4.50 17.50 -9.13
CA GLY A 93 3.82 18.64 -8.52
C GLY A 93 3.44 18.46 -7.05
N LEU A 94 3.65 17.28 -6.48
CA LEU A 94 3.25 16.94 -5.10
C LEU A 94 4.32 17.32 -4.08
N THR A 95 4.58 18.63 -3.96
CA THR A 95 5.70 19.17 -3.18
C THR A 95 5.48 19.18 -1.67
N ASP A 96 4.25 18.99 -1.21
CA ASP A 96 3.85 18.99 0.20
C ASP A 96 3.85 17.60 0.84
N VAL A 97 4.15 16.53 0.09
CA VAL A 97 4.17 15.16 0.60
C VAL A 97 5.17 15.00 1.75
N THR A 98 4.72 14.34 2.82
CA THR A 98 5.54 14.06 4.02
C THR A 98 5.75 12.57 4.25
N HIS A 99 4.81 11.72 3.83
CA HIS A 99 4.85 10.28 4.03
C HIS A 99 4.44 9.56 2.75
N ILE A 100 5.21 8.55 2.33
CA ILE A 100 4.85 7.66 1.22
C ILE A 100 4.39 6.32 1.79
N PHE A 101 3.23 5.83 1.36
CA PHE A 101 2.73 4.49 1.66
C PHE A 101 2.71 3.67 0.37
N SER A 102 3.72 2.81 0.19
CA SER A 102 3.83 1.91 -0.96
C SER A 102 3.12 0.58 -0.67
N VAL A 103 1.91 0.43 -1.20
CA VAL A 103 1.00 -0.71 -0.93
C VAL A 103 0.50 -1.37 -2.22
N THR A 104 1.36 -1.39 -3.25
CA THR A 104 1.06 -1.95 -4.57
C THR A 104 2.15 -2.90 -5.05
N TRP A 105 1.81 -3.73 -6.03
CA TRP A 105 2.73 -4.61 -6.73
C TRP A 105 2.14 -5.00 -8.08
N THR A 106 2.96 -5.61 -8.94
CA THR A 106 2.54 -6.23 -10.19
C THR A 106 3.03 -7.68 -10.24
N SER A 107 2.26 -8.54 -10.90
CA SER A 107 2.60 -9.95 -11.09
C SER A 107 3.15 -10.17 -12.50
N ARG A 108 4.26 -10.89 -12.59
CA ARG A 108 4.91 -11.38 -13.81
C ARG A 108 5.00 -12.90 -13.81
N ALA A 109 5.54 -13.48 -14.88
CA ALA A 109 5.57 -14.93 -15.05
C ALA A 109 6.68 -15.58 -14.22
N THR A 110 7.80 -14.88 -14.04
CA THR A 110 8.93 -15.34 -13.22
C THR A 110 9.24 -14.37 -12.09
N GLU A 111 9.91 -14.85 -11.04
CA GLU A 111 10.31 -13.96 -9.94
C GLU A 111 11.35 -12.93 -10.35
N LEU A 112 12.23 -13.25 -11.32
CA LEU A 112 13.18 -12.27 -11.86
C LEU A 112 12.46 -11.11 -12.56
N GLU A 113 11.46 -11.41 -13.39
CA GLU A 113 10.62 -10.36 -13.99
C GLU A 113 9.83 -9.59 -12.93
N ASN A 114 9.43 -10.23 -11.81
CA ASN A 114 8.82 -9.52 -10.68
C ASN A 114 9.83 -8.55 -10.04
N CYS A 115 11.08 -8.95 -9.84
CA CYS A 115 12.13 -8.07 -9.30
C CYS A 115 12.31 -6.84 -10.20
N GLU A 116 12.41 -7.03 -11.51
CA GLU A 116 12.56 -5.95 -12.49
C GLU A 116 11.36 -5.02 -12.48
N ALA A 117 10.15 -5.57 -12.66
CA ALA A 117 8.94 -4.76 -12.81
C ALA A 117 8.57 -4.02 -11.51
N ASN A 118 8.60 -4.70 -10.36
CA ASN A 118 8.26 -4.06 -9.09
C ASN A 118 9.36 -3.09 -8.64
N GLY A 119 10.63 -3.44 -8.86
CA GLY A 119 11.75 -2.54 -8.60
C GLY A 119 11.66 -1.26 -9.42
N ALA A 120 11.38 -1.36 -10.72
CA ALA A 120 11.19 -0.20 -11.59
C ALA A 120 10.04 0.70 -11.13
N MET A 121 8.88 0.12 -10.77
CA MET A 121 7.74 0.86 -10.25
C MET A 121 8.09 1.66 -8.98
N LEU A 122 8.81 1.05 -8.03
CA LEU A 122 9.23 1.76 -6.82
C LEU A 122 10.25 2.86 -7.15
N ARG A 123 11.28 2.57 -7.96
CA ARG A 123 12.30 3.55 -8.35
C ARG A 123 11.67 4.76 -9.05
N ASN A 124 10.72 4.55 -9.96
CA ASN A 124 10.04 5.64 -10.66
C ASN A 124 9.34 6.60 -9.68
N VAL A 125 8.64 6.07 -8.68
CA VAL A 125 7.96 6.92 -7.68
C VAL A 125 8.98 7.67 -6.82
N LEU A 126 9.99 6.98 -6.30
CA LEU A 126 10.97 7.57 -5.38
C LEU A 126 11.84 8.62 -6.08
N SER A 127 12.28 8.37 -7.30
CA SER A 127 13.13 9.30 -8.06
C SER A 127 12.45 10.62 -8.40
N VAL A 128 11.12 10.65 -8.43
CA VAL A 128 10.32 11.85 -8.67
C VAL A 128 9.92 12.53 -7.37
N VAL A 129 9.39 11.77 -6.40
CA VAL A 129 8.79 12.36 -5.20
C VAL A 129 9.84 12.85 -4.22
N ILE A 130 10.95 12.12 -4.02
CA ILE A 130 12.01 12.50 -3.08
C ILE A 130 12.56 13.91 -3.41
N PRO A 131 13.00 14.21 -4.65
CA PRO A 131 13.51 15.56 -4.95
C PRO A 131 12.41 16.63 -5.03
N ALA A 132 11.16 16.25 -5.32
CA ALA A 132 10.04 17.20 -5.42
C ALA A 132 9.48 17.63 -4.05
N ALA A 133 9.55 16.76 -3.04
CA ALA A 133 8.93 16.95 -1.73
C ALA A 133 9.98 17.21 -0.64
N PRO A 134 10.38 18.49 -0.41
CA PRO A 134 11.44 18.83 0.55
C PRO A 134 11.10 18.48 2.01
N ASN A 135 9.82 18.30 2.32
CA ASN A 135 9.35 17.92 3.66
C ASN A 135 9.08 16.43 3.81
N LEU A 136 9.54 15.58 2.87
CA LEU A 136 9.40 14.14 2.97
C LEU A 136 10.17 13.60 4.19
N ARG A 137 9.48 12.85 5.07
CA ARG A 137 9.99 12.38 6.35
C ARG A 137 10.10 10.86 6.42
N HIS A 138 9.17 10.15 5.78
CA HIS A 138 9.06 8.71 5.96
C HIS A 138 8.56 7.97 4.71
N ILE A 139 9.12 6.78 4.47
CA ILE A 139 8.63 5.84 3.46
C ILE A 139 8.24 4.53 4.14
N SER A 140 6.95 4.18 4.03
CA SER A 140 6.39 2.92 4.48
C SER A 140 6.24 1.98 3.28
N LEU A 141 6.97 0.86 3.28
CA LEU A 141 6.93 -0.15 2.24
C LEU A 141 6.20 -1.40 2.73
N GLN A 142 5.14 -1.83 2.03
CA GLN A 142 4.48 -3.09 2.31
C GLN A 142 5.05 -4.22 1.45
N THR A 143 5.53 -5.28 2.09
CA THR A 143 5.94 -6.54 1.45
C THR A 143 4.99 -7.66 1.90
N GLY A 144 5.51 -8.70 2.56
CA GLY A 144 4.68 -9.80 3.05
C GLY A 144 5.48 -11.02 3.51
N THR A 145 4.76 -12.04 3.96
CA THR A 145 5.33 -13.27 4.51
C THR A 145 6.16 -14.08 3.51
N LYS A 146 6.04 -13.83 2.19
CA LYS A 146 6.96 -14.42 1.19
C LYS A 146 8.43 -14.06 1.44
N HIS A 147 8.73 -13.07 2.29
CA HIS A 147 10.08 -12.82 2.78
C HIS A 147 10.69 -14.07 3.45
N TYR A 148 9.90 -14.86 4.17
CA TYR A 148 10.38 -16.00 4.97
C TYR A 148 10.20 -17.36 4.27
N ILE A 149 9.29 -17.43 3.29
CA ILE A 149 8.92 -18.68 2.59
C ILE A 149 9.34 -18.74 1.12
N GLY A 150 9.90 -17.64 0.60
CA GLY A 150 10.30 -17.51 -0.80
C GLY A 150 9.14 -17.13 -1.75
N PRO A 151 9.47 -16.85 -3.02
CA PRO A 151 8.48 -16.54 -4.05
C PRO A 151 7.59 -17.74 -4.37
N PHE A 152 6.41 -17.48 -4.94
CA PHE A 152 5.41 -18.52 -5.25
C PHE A 152 5.98 -19.69 -6.06
N GLU A 153 6.88 -19.42 -7.00
CA GLU A 153 7.54 -20.43 -7.84
C GLU A 153 8.44 -21.41 -7.08
N SER A 154 8.92 -21.00 -5.90
CA SER A 154 9.88 -21.73 -5.07
C SER A 154 9.24 -22.43 -3.87
N ILE A 155 7.97 -22.12 -3.55
CA ILE A 155 7.26 -22.73 -2.41
C ILE A 155 7.28 -24.26 -2.56
N GLY A 156 7.83 -24.94 -1.54
CA GLY A 156 7.97 -26.41 -1.51
C GLY A 156 9.12 -26.96 -2.34
N LYS A 157 9.90 -26.11 -3.03
CA LYS A 157 11.11 -26.49 -3.77
C LYS A 157 12.40 -26.07 -3.06
N ILE A 158 12.31 -25.13 -2.13
CA ILE A 158 13.41 -24.64 -1.31
C ILE A 158 13.11 -24.87 0.17
N ALA A 159 14.16 -24.91 0.99
CA ALA A 159 14.03 -24.86 2.43
C ALA A 159 13.64 -23.42 2.84
N ALA A 160 12.39 -23.24 3.26
CA ALA A 160 11.92 -22.03 3.91
C ALA A 160 12.42 -22.00 5.37
N HIS A 161 12.31 -20.83 6.01
CA HIS A 161 12.53 -20.74 7.46
C HIS A 161 11.45 -21.50 8.23
N ASP A 162 11.80 -21.94 9.45
CA ASP A 162 10.83 -22.53 10.37
C ASP A 162 10.04 -21.44 11.09
N PRO A 163 8.70 -21.57 11.22
CA PRO A 163 7.89 -20.66 12.01
C PRO A 163 8.10 -20.88 13.53
N PRO A 164 7.87 -19.87 14.39
CA PRO A 164 7.38 -18.53 14.06
C PRO A 164 8.44 -17.65 13.39
N PHE A 165 8.04 -16.90 12.37
CA PHE A 165 8.95 -16.00 11.64
C PHE A 165 9.28 -14.76 12.48
N MET A 166 10.57 -14.46 12.59
CA MET A 166 11.11 -13.27 13.25
C MET A 166 11.81 -12.37 12.22
N GLU A 167 11.76 -11.06 12.41
CA GLU A 167 12.24 -10.07 11.43
C GLU A 167 13.77 -10.08 11.23
N ASP A 168 14.52 -10.60 12.19
CA ASP A 168 15.98 -10.75 12.19
C ASP A 168 16.48 -12.02 11.46
N LEU A 169 15.56 -12.88 11.00
CA LEU A 169 15.90 -14.00 10.16
C LEU A 169 16.59 -13.54 8.86
N PRO A 170 17.65 -14.22 8.41
CA PRO A 170 18.35 -13.84 7.19
C PRO A 170 17.45 -14.04 5.96
N ARG A 171 17.73 -13.29 4.89
CA ARG A 171 17.07 -13.51 3.59
C ARG A 171 17.38 -14.93 3.09
N LEU A 172 16.41 -15.55 2.43
CA LEU A 172 16.63 -16.80 1.71
C LEU A 172 17.52 -16.56 0.47
N ASP A 173 18.36 -17.54 0.12
CA ASP A 173 19.22 -17.51 -1.07
C ASP A 173 18.43 -17.82 -2.35
N VAL A 174 17.44 -16.98 -2.66
CA VAL A 174 16.62 -17.04 -3.87
C VAL A 174 16.23 -15.63 -4.31
N PRO A 175 15.98 -15.41 -5.61
CA PRO A 175 15.34 -14.19 -6.07
C PRO A 175 14.01 -13.97 -5.34
N ASN A 176 13.78 -12.73 -4.87
CA ASN A 176 12.52 -12.32 -4.29
C ASN A 176 12.38 -10.83 -4.48
N PHE A 177 11.31 -10.38 -5.14
CA PHE A 177 11.15 -8.97 -5.43
C PHE A 177 11.03 -8.12 -4.14
N TYR A 178 10.63 -8.72 -3.01
CA TYR A 178 10.65 -8.01 -1.72
C TYR A 178 12.06 -7.57 -1.32
N TYR A 179 13.08 -8.39 -1.58
CA TYR A 179 14.46 -8.02 -1.28
C TYR A 179 14.91 -6.88 -2.18
N THR A 180 14.55 -6.93 -3.47
CA THR A 180 14.81 -5.84 -4.42
C THR A 180 14.17 -4.53 -3.97
N LEU A 181 12.92 -4.56 -3.48
CA LEU A 181 12.24 -3.36 -2.98
C LEU A 181 12.88 -2.81 -1.70
N GLU A 182 13.29 -3.67 -0.77
CA GLU A 182 14.03 -3.27 0.42
C GLU A 182 15.38 -2.64 0.06
N ASP A 183 16.13 -3.23 -0.87
CA ASP A 183 17.44 -2.70 -1.27
C ASP A 183 17.32 -1.33 -1.93
N ILE A 184 16.31 -1.14 -2.79
CA ILE A 184 15.99 0.18 -3.38
C ILE A 184 15.65 1.19 -2.28
N LEU A 185 14.81 0.80 -1.33
CA LEU A 185 14.38 1.67 -0.24
C LEU A 185 15.57 2.10 0.62
N PHE A 186 16.46 1.17 0.98
CA PHE A 186 17.63 1.46 1.80
C PHE A 186 18.62 2.35 1.05
N GLU A 187 18.86 2.06 -0.23
CA GLU A 187 19.71 2.85 -1.11
C GLU A 187 19.21 4.31 -1.20
N GLU A 188 17.90 4.51 -1.38
CA GLU A 188 17.32 5.87 -1.48
C GLU A 188 17.32 6.60 -0.14
N VAL A 189 17.08 5.92 0.99
CA VAL A 189 17.14 6.56 2.30
C VAL A 189 18.58 6.94 2.69
N GLU A 190 19.57 6.11 2.37
CA GLU A 190 20.99 6.41 2.61
C GLU A 190 21.43 7.69 1.88
N LYS A 191 20.91 7.92 0.66
CA LYS A 191 21.18 9.14 -0.12
C LYS A 191 20.49 10.40 0.44
N ASN A 192 19.49 10.26 1.31
CA ASN A 192 18.63 11.37 1.75
C ASN A 192 18.62 11.48 3.29
N PRO A 193 19.57 12.21 3.89
CA PRO A 193 19.68 12.34 5.34
C PRO A 193 18.40 12.85 5.99
N GLY A 194 17.95 12.18 7.06
CA GLY A 194 16.72 12.52 7.79
C GLY A 194 15.46 11.83 7.27
N LEU A 195 15.51 11.23 6.07
CA LEU A 195 14.46 10.34 5.60
C LEU A 195 14.50 9.03 6.41
N THR A 196 13.34 8.55 6.82
CA THR A 196 13.22 7.30 7.58
C THR A 196 12.38 6.28 6.82
N TRP A 197 12.45 5.01 7.22
CA TRP A 197 11.69 3.95 6.55
C TRP A 197 11.10 2.94 7.52
N SER A 198 10.07 2.23 7.05
CA SER A 198 9.53 1.04 7.70
C SER A 198 9.13 0.01 6.64
N VAL A 199 9.29 -1.28 6.96
CA VAL A 199 8.86 -2.39 6.12
C VAL A 199 7.80 -3.20 6.87
N HIS A 200 6.64 -3.39 6.23
CA HIS A 200 5.49 -4.08 6.81
C HIS A 200 5.29 -5.42 6.10
N ARG A 201 5.36 -6.53 6.84
CA ARG A 201 5.32 -7.91 6.29
C ARG A 201 4.03 -8.63 6.71
N PRO A 202 2.85 -8.27 6.16
CA PRO A 202 1.62 -8.96 6.51
C PRO A 202 1.63 -10.43 6.09
N TYR A 203 0.80 -11.23 6.76
CA TYR A 203 0.38 -12.55 6.29
C TYR A 203 -0.76 -12.38 5.27
N ASN A 204 -1.79 -13.21 5.36
CA ASN A 204 -3.02 -13.03 4.61
C ASN A 204 -3.75 -11.76 5.07
N ILE A 205 -4.06 -10.88 4.12
CA ILE A 205 -4.76 -9.63 4.40
C ILE A 205 -6.27 -9.86 4.29
N PHE A 206 -6.98 -9.57 5.37
CA PHE A 206 -8.43 -9.60 5.43
C PHE A 206 -8.95 -8.17 5.29
N GLY A 207 -9.65 -7.88 4.21
CA GLY A 207 -10.12 -6.55 3.91
C GLY A 207 -10.97 -6.51 2.65
N PHE A 208 -11.34 -5.29 2.25
CA PHE A 208 -12.23 -5.08 1.12
C PHE A 208 -11.54 -4.27 0.02
N SER A 209 -11.32 -4.93 -1.12
CA SER A 209 -11.09 -4.26 -2.40
C SER A 209 -11.45 -5.22 -3.55
N PRO A 210 -12.44 -4.89 -4.38
CA PRO A 210 -12.76 -5.64 -5.59
C PRO A 210 -11.63 -5.62 -6.64
N HIS A 211 -10.65 -4.72 -6.49
CA HIS A 211 -9.56 -4.53 -7.43
C HIS A 211 -8.23 -5.13 -6.98
N SER A 212 -8.18 -5.73 -5.79
CA SER A 212 -6.99 -6.39 -5.27
C SER A 212 -6.69 -7.67 -6.05
N LEU A 213 -5.41 -7.88 -6.40
CA LEU A 213 -4.94 -9.13 -7.01
C LEU A 213 -4.96 -10.31 -6.04
N MET A 214 -4.93 -10.03 -4.73
CA MET A 214 -5.03 -11.04 -3.66
C MET A 214 -6.08 -10.58 -2.65
N ASN A 215 -7.30 -11.09 -2.76
CA ASN A 215 -8.40 -10.84 -1.82
C ASN A 215 -9.12 -12.16 -1.49
N ILE A 216 -8.68 -12.79 -0.40
CA ILE A 216 -9.21 -14.09 0.04
C ILE A 216 -10.69 -13.99 0.41
N ILE A 217 -11.14 -12.90 1.05
CA ILE A 217 -12.55 -12.72 1.43
C ILE A 217 -13.43 -12.59 0.19
N GLY A 218 -13.02 -11.78 -0.79
CA GLY A 218 -13.73 -11.66 -2.06
C GLY A 218 -13.85 -12.98 -2.81
N SER A 219 -12.82 -13.83 -2.75
CA SER A 219 -12.88 -15.18 -3.34
C SER A 219 -13.91 -16.09 -2.65
N PHE A 220 -14.09 -15.99 -1.33
CA PHE A 220 -15.09 -16.78 -0.60
C PHE A 220 -16.54 -16.33 -0.90
N GLU A 221 -16.79 -15.04 -1.13
CA GLU A 221 -18.13 -14.55 -1.48
C GLU A 221 -18.64 -15.09 -2.83
N PHE A 222 -17.74 -15.26 -3.81
CA PHE A 222 -18.10 -15.80 -5.12
C PHE A 222 -18.55 -17.27 -5.05
N THR A 223 -18.04 -18.05 -4.09
CA THR A 223 -18.45 -19.45 -3.88
C THR A 223 -19.92 -19.55 -3.43
N ARG A 224 -20.43 -18.56 -2.69
CA ARG A 224 -21.83 -18.56 -2.22
C ARG A 224 -22.84 -18.31 -3.35
N GLN A 225 -22.48 -17.57 -4.40
CA GLN A 225 -23.36 -17.38 -5.57
C GLN A 225 -23.54 -18.68 -6.37
N PHE A 226 -22.52 -19.54 -6.45
CA PHE A 226 -22.64 -20.83 -7.13
C PHE A 226 -23.52 -21.84 -6.38
N VAL A 227 -23.51 -21.82 -5.04
CA VAL A 227 -24.34 -22.74 -4.24
C VAL A 227 -25.83 -22.40 -4.35
N LYS A 228 -26.20 -21.12 -4.50
CA LYS A 228 -27.60 -20.72 -4.68
C LYS A 228 -28.18 -21.07 -6.06
N LYS A 229 -27.36 -21.31 -7.09
CA LYS A 229 -27.86 -21.62 -8.45
C LYS A 229 -28.17 -23.11 -8.67
N LYS A 230 -27.90 -23.98 -7.70
CA LYS A 230 -28.11 -25.44 -7.80
C LYS A 230 -29.25 -26.00 -6.96
N VAL A 231 -29.99 -25.17 -6.22
CA VAL A 231 -31.19 -25.59 -5.47
C VAL A 231 -32.41 -24.93 -6.09
N GLY A 232 -32.83 -25.50 -7.21
CA GLY A 232 -34.02 -25.12 -7.97
C GLY A 232 -34.50 -26.33 -8.76
N ARG A 233 -35.11 -27.27 -8.05
CA ARG A 233 -36.07 -28.26 -8.57
C ARG A 233 -37.24 -28.29 -7.60
#